data_AF-A0A6C1KR05-F1
#
_entry.id   AF-A0A6C1KR05-F1
#
_cell.length_a   1.000
_cell.length_b   1.000
_cell.length_c   1.000
_cell.angle_alpha   90.00
_cell.angle_beta   90.00
_cell.angle_gamma   90.00
#
_symmetry.space_group_name_H-M   'P 1'
#
loop_
_entity.id
_entity.type
_entity.pdbx_description
1 polymer ?
#
loop_
_entity_poly.entity_id
_entity_poly.type
_entity_poly.pdbx_seq_one_letter_code
_entity_poly.pdbx_strand_id
1 'polypeptide(L)'
;MFYLRSHGIHRPATRPETTMPSEPMPAERSPFDVSDAEIEEALAVCDGDPRETIRALLVGQAYLEHEMSRLKADASAGFRRRRWHAEE
;
A
#
# COMPACT_ATOMS: atom_id res chain seq x y z
N MET A 1 8.62 53.84 43.32
CA MET A 1 8.97 54.02 41.90
C MET A 1 9.32 52.62 41.37
N PHE A 2 8.33 51.91 40.82
CA PHE A 2 8.44 50.47 40.54
C PHE A 2 8.93 50.21 39.11
N TYR A 3 9.79 49.18 38.98
CA TYR A 3 10.52 48.75 37.80
C TYR A 3 9.63 48.22 36.64
N LEU A 4 10.17 48.37 35.44
CA LEU A 4 9.77 47.79 34.14
C LEU A 4 9.40 46.29 34.20
N ARG A 5 8.36 45.89 33.43
CA ARG A 5 8.33 44.56 32.82
C ARG A 5 7.59 44.58 31.47
N SER A 6 8.37 44.83 30.42
CA SER A 6 7.98 44.60 29.03
C SER A 6 7.53 43.15 28.85
N HIS A 7 6.27 42.95 28.47
CA HIS A 7 5.78 41.64 28.05
C HIS A 7 6.09 41.50 26.56
N GLY A 8 7.12 40.71 26.25
CA GLY A 8 7.40 40.27 24.88
C GLY A 8 6.27 39.36 24.40
N ILE A 9 5.59 39.75 23.33
CA ILE A 9 4.62 38.91 22.64
C ILE A 9 5.40 37.81 21.92
N HIS A 10 5.28 36.57 22.41
CA HIS A 10 5.77 35.39 21.73
C HIS A 10 4.98 35.18 20.43
N ARG A 11 5.64 35.37 19.30
CA ARG A 11 5.16 34.95 17.97
C ARG A 11 5.28 33.42 17.89
N PRO A 12 4.21 32.66 17.61
CA PRO A 12 4.36 31.22 17.39
C PRO A 12 5.14 31.01 16.09
N ALA A 13 6.24 30.28 16.19
CA ALA A 13 7.02 29.85 15.04
C ALA A 13 6.17 28.91 14.18
N THR A 14 5.87 29.31 12.95
CA THR A 14 5.32 28.44 11.91
C THR A 14 6.35 27.35 11.62
N ARG A 15 6.02 26.09 11.89
CA ARG A 15 6.84 24.95 11.46
C ARG A 15 6.90 24.96 9.93
N PRO A 16 8.07 24.79 9.30
CA PRO A 16 8.14 24.54 7.87
C PRO A 16 7.46 23.19 7.62
N GLU A 17 6.39 23.24 6.83
CA GLU A 17 5.72 22.06 6.31
C GLU A 17 6.73 21.34 5.40
N THR A 18 7.31 20.24 5.90
CA THR A 18 8.08 19.34 5.05
C THR A 18 7.08 18.65 4.13
N THR A 19 6.76 19.29 3.01
CA THR A 19 6.09 18.62 1.89
C THR A 19 7.04 17.55 1.40
N MET A 20 6.77 16.29 1.76
CA MET A 20 7.42 15.15 1.14
C MET A 20 7.12 15.23 -0.37
N PRO A 21 8.14 15.21 -1.25
CA PRO A 21 7.89 15.15 -2.68
C PRO A 21 7.10 13.87 -2.93
N SER A 22 5.86 14.04 -3.39
CA SER A 22 5.02 12.93 -3.80
C SER A 22 5.66 12.37 -5.06
N GLU A 23 6.36 11.26 -4.92
CA GLU A 23 6.81 10.45 -6.05
C GLU A 23 5.58 10.17 -6.92
N PRO A 24 5.66 10.34 -8.26
CA PRO A 24 4.51 10.13 -9.12
C PRO A 24 3.99 8.72 -8.86
N MET A 25 2.74 8.62 -8.39
CA MET A 25 2.07 7.34 -8.22
C MET A 25 2.21 6.59 -9.56
N PRO A 26 2.80 5.38 -9.56
CA PRO A 26 2.81 4.55 -10.74
C PRO A 26 1.39 4.50 -11.28
N ALA A 27 1.21 4.64 -12.59
CA ALA A 27 -0.10 4.52 -13.20
C ALA A 27 -0.76 3.24 -12.67
N GLU A 28 -1.94 3.38 -12.05
CA GLU A 28 -2.67 2.25 -11.48
C GLU A 28 -3.01 1.28 -12.61
N ARG A 29 -2.20 0.24 -12.78
CA ARG A 29 -2.55 -0.88 -13.63
C ARG A 29 -3.73 -1.58 -12.97
N SER A 30 -4.76 -1.85 -13.76
CA SER A 30 -5.82 -2.73 -13.33
C SER A 30 -5.18 -4.07 -12.92
N PRO A 31 -5.56 -4.67 -11.79
CA PRO A 31 -5.06 -5.99 -11.38
C PRO A 31 -5.30 -7.09 -12.42
N PHE A 32 -6.18 -6.83 -13.39
CA PHE A 32 -6.55 -7.74 -14.47
C PHE A 32 -5.92 -7.38 -15.82
N ASP A 33 -5.09 -6.34 -15.88
CA ASP A 33 -4.34 -5.95 -17.08
C ASP A 33 -3.06 -6.79 -17.17
N VAL A 34 -3.19 -7.98 -17.75
CA VAL A 34 -2.07 -8.91 -17.99
C VAL A 34 -1.67 -8.80 -19.45
N SER A 35 -0.42 -8.43 -19.70
CA SER A 35 0.17 -8.35 -21.03
C SER A 35 0.61 -9.71 -21.56
N ASP A 36 0.67 -9.85 -22.88
CA ASP A 36 1.17 -11.08 -23.52
C ASP A 36 2.59 -11.45 -23.06
N ALA A 37 3.43 -10.45 -22.78
CA ALA A 37 4.79 -10.68 -22.28
C ALA A 37 4.80 -11.34 -20.88
N GLU A 38 3.88 -10.96 -20.00
CA GLU A 38 3.73 -11.57 -18.67
C GLU A 38 3.19 -13.01 -18.78
N ILE A 39 2.35 -13.29 -19.78
CA ILE A 39 1.86 -14.65 -20.07
C ILE A 39 3.02 -15.53 -20.56
N GLU A 40 3.82 -15.04 -21.51
CA GLU A 40 5.00 -15.76 -22.01
C GLU A 40 6.03 -16.01 -20.91
N GLU A 41 6.23 -15.04 -20.00
CA GLU A 41 7.08 -15.22 -18.83
C GLU A 41 6.55 -16.33 -17.91
N ALA A 42 5.25 -16.33 -17.61
CA ALA A 42 4.62 -17.36 -16.79
C ALA A 42 4.70 -18.76 -17.43
N LEU A 43 4.57 -18.86 -18.76
CA LEU A 43 4.76 -20.10 -19.51
C LEU A 43 6.22 -20.57 -19.45
N ALA A 44 7.18 -19.66 -19.63
CA ALA A 44 8.61 -19.98 -19.61
C ALA A 44 9.07 -20.56 -18.27
N VAL A 45 8.47 -20.13 -17.14
CA VAL A 45 8.73 -20.70 -15.81
C VAL A 45 8.31 -22.17 -15.71
N CYS A 46 7.34 -22.61 -16.51
CA CYS A 46 6.83 -23.99 -16.53
C CYS A 46 7.23 -24.73 -17.81
N ASP A 47 8.41 -24.43 -18.37
CA ASP A 47 8.94 -25.05 -19.60
C ASP A 47 7.99 -24.95 -20.81
N GLY A 48 7.10 -23.96 -20.80
CA GLY A 48 6.08 -23.76 -21.82
C GLY A 48 4.87 -24.69 -21.73
N ASP A 49 4.70 -25.48 -20.66
CA ASP A 49 3.51 -26.33 -20.47
C ASP A 49 2.34 -25.53 -19.87
N PRO A 50 1.27 -25.24 -20.66
CA PRO A 50 0.15 -24.45 -20.18
C PRO A 50 -0.63 -25.13 -19.04
N ARG A 51 -0.65 -26.47 -18.97
CA ARG A 51 -1.36 -27.18 -17.91
C ARG A 51 -0.63 -27.03 -16.58
N GLU A 52 0.69 -27.08 -16.60
CA GLU A 52 1.50 -26.90 -15.39
C GLU A 52 1.51 -25.43 -14.96
N THR A 53 1.56 -24.48 -15.90
CA THR A 53 1.38 -23.05 -15.60
C THR A 53 0.03 -22.79 -14.92
N ILE A 54 -1.08 -23.31 -15.48
CA ILE A 54 -2.41 -23.14 -14.88
C ILE A 54 -2.47 -23.76 -13.48
N ARG A 55 -1.88 -24.95 -13.28
CA ARG A 55 -1.81 -25.58 -11.95
C ARG A 55 -1.06 -24.69 -10.96
N ALA A 56 0.10 -24.18 -11.34
CA ALA A 56 0.92 -23.31 -10.50
C ALA A 56 0.17 -22.02 -10.14
N LEU A 57 -0.51 -21.39 -11.10
CA LEU A 57 -1.31 -20.20 -10.86
C LEU A 57 -2.47 -20.45 -9.89
N LEU A 58 -3.19 -21.57 -10.04
CA LEU A 58 -4.29 -21.94 -9.14
C LEU A 58 -3.79 -22.20 -7.71
N VAL A 59 -2.65 -22.88 -7.56
CA VAL A 59 -2.02 -23.09 -6.25
C VAL A 59 -1.57 -21.77 -5.64
N GLY A 60 -0.94 -20.90 -6.43
CA GLY A 60 -0.51 -19.56 -6.00
C GLY A 60 -1.68 -18.69 -5.56
N GLN A 61 -2.79 -18.70 -6.31
CA GLN A 61 -4.01 -17.99 -5.93
C GLN A 61 -4.56 -18.48 -4.59
N ALA A 62 -4.73 -19.79 -4.41
CA ALA A 62 -5.22 -20.38 -3.17
C ALA A 62 -4.33 -20.03 -1.97
N TYR A 63 -3.01 -20.00 -2.17
CA TYR A 63 -2.06 -19.56 -1.14
C TYR A 63 -2.25 -18.09 -0.77
N LEU A 64 -2.33 -17.19 -1.76
CA LEU A 64 -2.53 -15.75 -1.52
C LEU A 64 -3.86 -15.48 -0.82
N GLU A 65 -4.93 -16.18 -1.21
CA GLU A 65 -6.23 -16.08 -0.54
C GLU A 65 -6.15 -16.52 0.93
N HIS A 66 -5.44 -17.60 1.22
CA HIS A 66 -5.20 -18.06 2.58
C HIS A 66 -4.41 -17.03 3.41
N GLU A 67 -3.30 -16.52 2.87
CA GLU A 67 -2.45 -15.52 3.52
C GLU A 67 -3.21 -14.21 3.78
N MET A 68 -3.99 -13.75 2.81
CA MET A 68 -4.87 -12.58 2.99
C MET A 68 -5.86 -12.78 4.12
N SER A 69 -6.47 -13.97 4.22
CA SER A 69 -7.42 -14.30 5.28
C SER A 69 -6.73 -14.30 6.65
N ARG A 70 -5.54 -14.91 6.75
CA ARG A 70 -4.73 -14.91 7.98
C ARG A 70 -4.35 -13.50 8.43
N LEU A 71 -3.81 -12.69 7.51
CA LEU A 71 -3.42 -11.32 7.81
C LEU A 71 -4.61 -10.44 8.21
N LYS A 72 -5.78 -10.61 7.58
CA LYS A 72 -7.00 -9.89 7.98
C LYS A 72 -7.48 -10.28 9.37
N ALA A 73 -7.31 -11.54 9.77
CA ALA A 73 -7.66 -12.01 11.11
C ALA A 73 -6.71 -11.45 12.18
N ASP A 74 -5.41 -11.40 11.90
CA ASP A 74 -4.38 -10.90 12.82
C ASP A 74 -4.34 -9.35 12.91
N ALA A 75 -5.01 -8.66 11.98
CA ALA A 75 -5.06 -7.22 11.97
C ALA A 75 -5.73 -6.64 13.23
N SER A 76 -5.03 -5.70 13.90
CA SER A 76 -5.55 -5.06 15.10
C SER A 76 -6.92 -4.40 14.88
N ALA A 77 -7.75 -4.36 15.93
CA ALA A 77 -9.07 -3.71 15.85
C ALA A 77 -9.00 -2.24 15.42
N GLY A 78 -7.92 -1.53 15.75
CA GLY A 78 -7.70 -0.14 15.33
C GLY A 78 -7.37 0.00 13.84
N PHE A 79 -6.57 -0.93 13.27
CA PHE A 79 -6.25 -0.96 11.85
C PHE A 79 -7.50 -1.27 11.00
N ARG A 80 -8.31 -2.25 11.44
CA ARG A 80 -9.56 -2.61 10.75
C ARG A 80 -10.56 -1.46 10.67
N ARG A 81 -10.69 -0.66 11.75
CA ARG A 81 -11.60 0.51 11.79
C ARG A 81 -11.18 1.62 10.83
N ARG A 82 -9.89 1.96 10.76
CA ARG A 82 -9.39 3.00 9.84
C ARG A 82 -9.54 2.61 8.38
N ARG A 83 -9.29 1.35 8.03
CA ARG A 83 -9.45 0.86 6.66
C ARG A 83 -10.90 0.89 6.18
N TRP A 84 -11.86 0.54 7.04
CA TRP A 84 -13.29 0.63 6.69
C TRP A 84 -13.73 2.03 6.27
N HIS A 85 -13.23 3.08 6.94
CA HIS A 85 -13.53 4.48 6.59
C HIS A 85 -12.75 5.02 5.38
N ALA A 86 -11.76 4.27 4.86
CA ALA A 86 -10.98 4.68 3.69
C ALA A 86 -11.50 4.05 2.38
N GLU A 87 -12.39 3.05 2.48
CA GLU A 87 -13.03 2.37 1.35
C GLU A 87 -14.46 2.93 1.07
N GLU A 88 -14.88 3.99 1.78
CA GLU A 88 -16.11 4.78 1.60
C GLU A 88 -15.83 6.11 0.88
#